data_AF-A0A2G1NXL3-F1
#
_entry.id   AF-A0A2G1NXL3-F1
#
_cell.length_a   1.000
_cell.length_b   1.000
_cell.length_c   1.000
_cell.angle_alpha   90.00
_cell.angle_beta   90.00
_cell.angle_gamma   90.00
#
_symmetry.space_group_name_H-M   'P 1'
#
loop_
_entity.id
_entity.type
_entity.pdbx_description
1 polymer ?
#
loop_
_entity_poly.entity_id
_entity_poly.type
_entity_poly.pdbx_seq_one_letter_code
_entity_poly.pdbx_strand_id
1 'polypeptide(L)'
;MTEVFTILQSAIYEISTFMLYPVMVILLGLVTWSIIELGGFVFEFRFRDRDLKRMEHGALMARKSLWGGDPIGAVRVMAENGSNYFVHNFIKNLQNCVGNSSELRAVKVEKLIQDYETAMQRRLEKTRFLTRAGPMFGLMGTLIPMGPALMGLIRGDVEALANNLVIAFGTTVVGLMAGVTGFMVSMVRSRWYRQDMSDIQYISEVMFSDFTSESGMDASLSDLSEPASYATPNIPSNIPLSSDERNPKIGGIIRTVAMRLGESVYYTLFFTPTRLIVAKTAGSLFASPLIFMSLVISVDALAIGARVFEIAIPFSYLVLINSVICAALIAVIRVSRVHAGKKSDQLMHLHPDEILTSDAANREISYQDIVCIEVTRRWYNRAVKVLTKNDQWIDLGCIERSQLNSIGIINATLPGRIIER
;
A
#
# COMPACT_ATOMS: atom_id res chain seq x y z
N MET A 1 50.98 32.67 6.09
CA MET A 1 49.71 32.36 6.80
C MET A 1 48.50 33.02 6.15
N THR A 2 48.60 34.27 5.69
CA THR A 2 47.51 35.00 4.99
C THR A 2 47.12 34.39 3.63
N GLU A 3 48.08 33.90 2.84
CA GLU A 3 47.78 33.20 1.56
C GLU A 3 47.02 31.88 1.78
N VAL A 4 47.45 31.07 2.75
CA VAL A 4 46.76 29.81 3.07
C VAL A 4 45.32 30.07 3.54
N PHE A 5 45.12 31.12 4.35
CA PHE A 5 43.79 31.52 4.81
C PHE A 5 42.86 31.98 3.68
N THR A 6 43.37 32.79 2.75
CA THR A 6 42.60 33.30 1.59
C THR A 6 42.25 32.20 0.58
N ILE A 7 43.16 31.24 0.35
CA ILE A 7 42.90 30.05 -0.46
C ILE A 7 41.79 29.20 0.18
N LEU A 8 41.87 28.96 1.49
CA LEU A 8 40.87 28.17 2.21
C LEU A 8 39.48 28.84 2.20
N GLN A 9 39.43 30.17 2.39
CA GLN A 9 38.18 30.93 2.34
C GLN A 9 37.54 30.89 0.94
N SER A 10 38.34 31.06 -0.11
CA SER A 10 37.87 30.99 -1.50
C SER A 10 37.35 29.60 -1.85
N ALA A 11 38.05 28.54 -1.42
CA ALA A 11 37.62 27.17 -1.61
C ALA A 11 36.28 26.88 -0.92
N ILE A 12 36.10 27.32 0.34
CA ILE A 12 34.82 27.16 1.07
C ILE A 12 33.69 27.92 0.37
N TYR A 13 33.95 29.14 -0.10
CA TYR A 13 32.96 29.96 -0.81
C TYR A 13 32.48 29.29 -2.12
N GLU A 14 33.40 28.77 -2.93
CA GLU A 14 33.06 28.06 -4.17
C GLU A 14 32.25 26.79 -3.88
N ILE A 15 32.70 25.97 -2.92
CA ILE A 15 31.99 24.74 -2.53
C ILE A 15 30.57 25.06 -2.05
N SER A 16 30.42 26.07 -1.20
CA SER A 16 29.11 26.52 -0.69
C SER A 16 28.20 26.98 -1.83
N THR A 17 28.74 27.77 -2.77
CA THR A 17 27.98 28.26 -3.93
C THR A 17 27.56 27.12 -4.85
N PHE A 18 28.41 26.11 -5.07
CA PHE A 18 28.06 24.92 -5.84
C PHE A 18 26.99 24.06 -5.15
N MET A 19 26.90 24.08 -3.82
CA MET A 19 25.85 23.37 -3.07
C MET A 19 24.45 23.98 -3.27
N LEU A 20 24.32 25.20 -3.82
CA LEU A 20 23.02 25.82 -4.08
C LEU A 20 22.12 24.93 -4.95
N TYR A 21 22.64 24.47 -6.09
CA TYR A 21 21.85 23.67 -7.04
C TYR A 21 21.41 22.31 -6.45
N PRO A 22 22.29 21.51 -5.82
CA PRO A 22 21.88 20.31 -5.09
C PRO A 22 20.82 20.58 -4.02
N VAL A 23 20.96 21.65 -3.23
CA VAL A 23 19.99 22.04 -2.20
C VAL A 23 18.63 22.35 -2.82
N MET A 24 18.59 23.11 -3.92
CA MET A 24 17.35 23.41 -4.66
C MET A 24 16.67 22.15 -5.18
N VAL A 25 17.44 21.21 -5.76
CA VAL A 25 16.91 19.95 -6.28
C VAL A 25 16.34 19.08 -5.15
N ILE A 26 17.07 18.96 -4.04
CA ILE A 26 16.60 18.20 -2.86
C ILE A 26 15.32 18.84 -2.31
N LEU A 27 15.28 20.17 -2.18
CA LEU A 27 14.10 20.89 -1.70
C LEU A 27 12.88 20.65 -2.60
N LEU A 28 13.04 20.72 -3.92
CA LEU A 28 11.96 20.41 -4.87
C LEU A 28 11.48 18.95 -4.73
N GLY A 29 12.41 18.02 -4.51
CA GLY A 29 12.12 16.63 -4.22
C GLY A 29 11.31 16.45 -2.92
N LEU A 30 11.68 17.16 -1.85
CA LEU A 30 10.97 17.14 -0.57
C LEU A 30 9.55 17.70 -0.69
N VAL A 31 9.35 18.77 -1.48
CA VAL A 31 8.02 19.33 -1.75
C VAL A 31 7.14 18.33 -2.49
N THR A 32 7.69 17.72 -3.53
CA THR A 32 7.02 16.66 -4.29
C THR A 32 6.64 15.49 -3.38
N TRP A 33 7.57 15.04 -2.52
CA TRP A 33 7.31 14.01 -1.52
C TRP A 33 6.18 14.42 -0.57
N SER A 34 6.20 15.66 -0.08
CA SER A 34 5.19 16.22 0.81
C SER A 34 3.77 16.13 0.22
N ILE A 35 3.62 16.48 -1.05
CA ILE A 35 2.33 16.40 -1.76
C ILE A 35 1.87 14.94 -1.88
N ILE A 36 2.77 14.00 -2.19
CA ILE A 36 2.44 12.57 -2.28
C ILE A 36 1.99 12.02 -0.92
N GLU A 37 2.70 12.34 0.16
CA GLU A 37 2.33 11.92 1.53
C GLU A 37 1.01 12.53 1.97
N LEU A 38 0.75 13.80 1.63
CA LEU A 38 -0.50 14.47 1.93
C LEU A 38 -1.67 13.82 1.19
N GLY A 39 -1.52 13.51 -0.11
CA GLY A 39 -2.53 12.80 -0.88
C GLY A 39 -2.82 11.40 -0.32
N GLY A 40 -1.78 10.65 0.04
CA GLY A 40 -1.92 9.35 0.70
C GLY A 40 -2.61 9.44 2.06
N PHE A 41 -2.33 10.50 2.82
CA PHE A 41 -2.99 10.79 4.09
C PHE A 41 -4.47 11.14 3.94
N VAL A 42 -4.84 11.98 2.96
CA VAL A 42 -6.25 12.34 2.71
C VAL A 42 -7.08 11.11 2.33
N PHE A 43 -6.50 10.21 1.54
CA PHE A 43 -7.12 8.93 1.23
C PHE A 43 -7.31 8.08 2.51
N GLU A 44 -6.26 7.91 3.30
CA GLU A 44 -6.34 7.18 4.57
C GLU A 44 -7.37 7.80 5.52
N PHE A 45 -7.46 9.13 5.59
CA PHE A 45 -8.46 9.87 6.37
C PHE A 45 -9.89 9.55 5.95
N ARG A 46 -10.17 9.52 4.65
CA ARG A 46 -11.54 9.33 4.13
C ARG A 46 -12.04 7.90 4.29
N PHE A 47 -11.15 6.92 4.12
CA PHE A 47 -11.52 5.51 4.08
C PHE A 47 -11.28 4.78 5.41
N ARG A 48 -10.97 5.50 6.48
CA ARG A 48 -10.84 4.95 7.82
C ARG A 48 -12.22 4.82 8.44
N ASP A 49 -12.72 3.59 8.46
CA ASP A 49 -13.87 3.20 9.27
C ASP A 49 -13.35 2.36 10.44
N ARG A 50 -13.69 2.77 11.66
CA ARG A 50 -13.27 2.11 12.90
C ARG A 50 -14.51 1.67 13.64
N ASP A 51 -14.74 0.36 13.67
CA ASP A 51 -15.79 -0.24 14.47
C ASP A 51 -15.20 -1.29 15.42
N LEU A 52 -14.89 -0.84 16.65
CA LEU A 52 -14.32 -1.69 17.69
C LEU A 52 -15.30 -2.79 18.11
N LYS A 53 -16.61 -2.50 18.15
CA LYS A 53 -17.62 -3.47 18.59
C LYS A 53 -17.71 -4.64 17.62
N ARG A 54 -17.65 -4.35 16.32
CA ARG A 54 -17.64 -5.38 15.27
C ARG A 54 -16.37 -6.23 15.33
N MET A 55 -15.23 -5.61 15.59
CA MET A 55 -13.94 -6.30 15.76
C MET A 55 -13.93 -7.23 16.97
N GLU A 56 -14.46 -6.77 18.11
CA GLU A 56 -14.60 -7.56 19.33
C GLU A 56 -15.51 -8.78 19.12
N HIS A 57 -16.68 -8.57 18.48
CA HIS A 57 -17.57 -9.68 18.14
C HIS A 57 -16.90 -10.69 17.20
N GLY A 58 -16.16 -10.22 16.20
CA GLY A 58 -15.34 -11.07 15.32
C GLY A 58 -14.29 -11.88 16.08
N ALA A 59 -13.58 -11.24 17.02
CA ALA A 59 -12.57 -11.87 17.85
C ALA A 59 -13.16 -12.97 18.76
N LEU A 60 -14.32 -12.72 19.37
CA LEU A 60 -15.02 -13.70 20.20
C LEU A 60 -15.48 -14.92 19.39
N MET A 61 -15.95 -14.72 18.16
CA MET A 61 -16.33 -15.83 17.28
C MET A 61 -15.11 -16.58 16.76
N ALA A 62 -14.03 -15.87 16.44
CA ALA A 62 -12.76 -16.48 16.06
C ALA A 62 -12.20 -17.35 17.20
N ARG A 63 -12.30 -16.90 18.46
CA ARG A 63 -11.93 -17.69 19.64
C ARG A 63 -12.71 -19.00 19.73
N LYS A 64 -14.03 -18.96 19.53
CA LYS A 64 -14.86 -20.17 19.51
C LYS A 64 -14.41 -21.17 18.45
N SER A 65 -14.06 -20.70 17.25
CA SER A 65 -13.53 -21.54 16.17
C SER A 65 -12.13 -22.11 16.48
N LEU A 66 -11.27 -21.34 17.15
CA LEU A 66 -9.97 -21.79 17.63
C LEU A 66 -10.09 -22.94 18.63
N TRP A 67 -11.03 -22.86 19.58
CA TRP A 67 -11.35 -23.96 20.50
C TRP A 67 -12.01 -25.15 19.82
N GLY A 68 -12.80 -24.90 18.76
CA GLY A 68 -13.35 -25.95 17.91
C GLY A 68 -12.33 -26.68 17.02
N GLY A 69 -11.04 -26.35 17.13
CA GLY A 69 -9.98 -26.98 16.34
C GLY A 69 -9.91 -26.51 14.88
N ASP A 70 -10.63 -25.44 14.51
CA ASP A 70 -10.60 -24.85 13.17
C ASP A 70 -9.88 -23.48 13.19
N PRO A 71 -8.53 -23.47 13.13
CA PRO A 71 -7.76 -22.25 13.09
C PRO A 71 -7.97 -21.42 11.83
N ILE A 72 -8.32 -22.07 10.72
CA ILE A 72 -8.53 -21.39 9.43
C ILE A 72 -9.88 -20.67 9.45
N GLY A 73 -10.90 -21.30 10.02
CA GLY A 73 -12.21 -20.70 10.28
C GLY A 73 -12.12 -19.47 11.19
N ALA A 74 -11.31 -19.54 12.24
CA ALA A 74 -11.09 -18.40 13.15
C ALA A 74 -10.57 -17.16 12.41
N VAL A 75 -9.59 -17.35 11.51
CA VAL A 75 -9.03 -16.24 10.75
C VAL A 75 -10.00 -15.72 9.70
N ARG A 76 -10.83 -16.59 9.09
CA ARG A 76 -11.87 -16.17 8.13
C ARG A 76 -12.93 -15.28 8.79
N VAL A 77 -13.44 -15.70 9.95
CA VAL A 77 -14.44 -14.93 10.71
C VAL A 77 -13.87 -13.58 11.14
N MET A 78 -12.59 -13.54 11.50
CA MET A 78 -11.92 -12.29 11.85
C MET A 78 -11.70 -11.40 10.61
N ALA A 79 -11.40 -11.97 9.44
CA ALA A 79 -11.20 -11.22 8.20
C ALA A 79 -12.50 -10.52 7.72
N GLU A 80 -13.65 -11.16 7.92
CA GLU A 80 -14.98 -10.62 7.59
C GLU A 80 -15.36 -9.43 8.49
N ASN A 81 -14.95 -9.48 9.76
CA ASN A 81 -15.29 -8.47 10.76
C ASN A 81 -14.20 -7.40 10.96
N GLY A 82 -12.98 -7.66 10.47
CA GLY A 82 -11.81 -6.79 10.60
C GLY A 82 -12.07 -5.40 10.04
N SER A 83 -11.85 -4.37 10.83
CA SER A 83 -11.90 -2.98 10.40
C SER A 83 -10.47 -2.41 10.41
N ASN A 84 -10.08 -1.75 9.32
CA ASN A 84 -8.75 -1.16 9.03
C ASN A 84 -7.73 -2.05 8.25
N TYR A 85 -6.93 -1.39 7.39
CA TYR A 85 -5.94 -1.99 6.49
C TYR A 85 -4.84 -2.77 7.24
N PHE A 86 -4.34 -2.23 8.36
CA PHE A 86 -3.32 -2.90 9.16
C PHE A 86 -3.86 -4.14 9.86
N VAL A 87 -5.07 -4.04 10.43
CA VAL A 87 -5.76 -5.16 11.08
C VAL A 87 -6.03 -6.28 10.07
N HIS A 88 -6.54 -5.95 8.88
CA HIS A 88 -6.79 -6.96 7.85
C HIS A 88 -5.51 -7.67 7.39
N ASN A 89 -4.41 -6.92 7.19
CA ASN A 89 -3.12 -7.52 6.86
C ASN A 89 -2.56 -8.37 8.01
N PHE A 90 -2.78 -7.96 9.26
CA PHE A 90 -2.37 -8.73 10.44
C PHE A 90 -3.12 -10.07 10.47
N ILE A 91 -4.45 -10.04 10.35
CA ILE A 91 -5.32 -11.23 10.30
C ILE A 91 -4.86 -12.18 9.18
N LYS A 92 -4.58 -11.66 7.99
CA LYS A 92 -4.09 -12.47 6.87
C LYS A 92 -2.75 -13.14 7.17
N ASN A 93 -1.81 -12.42 7.78
CA ASN A 93 -0.51 -12.98 8.14
C ASN A 93 -0.61 -13.96 9.32
N LEU A 94 -1.63 -13.81 10.17
CA LEU A 94 -1.94 -14.74 11.26
C LEU A 94 -2.16 -16.16 10.74
N GLN A 95 -2.77 -16.34 9.55
CA GLN A 95 -2.99 -17.67 8.95
C GLN A 95 -1.69 -18.49 8.84
N ASN A 96 -0.59 -17.84 8.48
CA ASN A 96 0.71 -18.50 8.32
C ASN A 96 1.32 -18.91 9.67
N CYS A 97 0.95 -18.22 10.75
CA CYS A 97 1.44 -18.50 12.10
C CYS A 97 0.67 -19.66 12.76
N VAL A 98 -0.62 -19.80 12.46
CA VAL A 98 -1.48 -20.79 13.12
C VAL A 98 -1.35 -22.20 12.53
N GLY A 99 -0.84 -22.35 11.29
CA GLY A 99 -0.64 -23.65 10.65
C GLY A 99 0.54 -24.51 11.17
N ASN A 100 1.46 -23.95 11.97
CA ASN A 100 2.71 -24.62 12.35
C ASN A 100 2.89 -24.70 13.88
N SER A 101 2.78 -25.92 14.41
CA SER A 101 3.09 -26.38 15.79
C SER A 101 2.43 -25.58 16.92
N SER A 102 1.58 -26.25 17.72
CA SER A 102 0.75 -25.67 18.79
C SER A 102 1.55 -24.92 19.86
N GLU A 103 2.76 -25.39 20.19
CA GLU A 103 3.62 -24.85 21.26
C GLU A 103 4.23 -23.48 20.94
N LEU A 104 4.52 -23.18 19.67
CA LEU A 104 5.20 -21.94 19.26
C LEU A 104 4.23 -20.84 18.79
N ARG A 105 2.93 -21.10 18.84
CA ARG A 105 1.90 -20.22 18.30
C ARG A 105 1.84 -18.88 19.02
N ALA A 106 1.82 -18.88 20.37
CA ALA A 106 1.79 -17.65 21.16
C ALA A 106 3.03 -16.77 20.88
N VAL A 107 4.22 -17.37 20.86
CA VAL A 107 5.49 -16.67 20.56
C VAL A 107 5.51 -16.09 19.15
N LYS A 108 5.00 -16.82 18.15
CA LYS A 108 4.92 -16.34 16.76
C LYS A 108 3.92 -15.19 16.61
N VAL A 109 2.79 -15.23 17.31
CA VAL A 109 1.79 -14.15 17.28
C VAL A 109 2.37 -12.88 17.92
N GLU A 110 3.02 -13.00 19.07
CA GLU A 110 3.71 -11.87 19.71
C GLU A 110 4.78 -11.28 18.79
N LYS A 111 5.59 -12.13 18.15
CA LYS A 111 6.59 -11.68 17.17
C LYS A 111 5.95 -10.94 15.98
N LEU A 112 4.80 -11.41 15.50
CA LEU A 112 4.06 -10.76 14.41
C LEU A 112 3.56 -9.36 14.83
N ILE A 113 3.04 -9.21 16.04
CA ILE A 113 2.61 -7.91 16.60
C ILE A 113 3.79 -6.93 16.62
N GLN A 114 4.96 -7.35 17.10
CA GLN A 114 6.18 -6.53 17.12
C GLN A 114 6.64 -6.11 15.71
N ASP A 115 6.53 -7.00 14.73
CA ASP A 115 6.88 -6.70 13.34
C ASP A 115 5.93 -5.64 12.75
N TYR A 116 4.65 -5.67 13.12
CA TYR A 116 3.68 -4.64 12.74
C TYR A 116 3.93 -3.30 13.43
N GLU A 117 4.26 -3.29 14.71
CA GLU A 117 4.67 -2.07 15.42
C GLU A 117 5.86 -1.41 14.72
N THR A 118 6.89 -2.21 14.44
CA THR A 118 8.09 -1.75 13.74
C THR A 118 7.75 -1.22 12.35
N ALA A 119 6.85 -1.88 11.61
CA ALA A 119 6.42 -1.42 10.30
C ALA A 119 5.65 -0.08 10.35
N MET A 120 4.78 0.11 11.34
CA MET A 120 4.06 1.37 11.58
C MET A 120 5.03 2.50 11.95
N GLN A 121 6.02 2.23 12.81
CA GLN A 121 7.06 3.18 13.20
C GLN A 121 7.90 3.62 11.99
N ARG A 122 8.41 2.67 11.18
CA ARG A 122 9.15 2.97 9.94
C ARG A 122 8.36 3.83 8.96
N ARG A 123 7.03 3.70 8.94
CA ARG A 123 6.16 4.54 8.09
C ARG A 123 6.02 5.96 8.63
N LEU A 124 6.04 6.16 9.94
CA LEU A 124 6.05 7.49 10.58
C LEU A 124 7.40 8.19 10.45
N GLU A 125 8.50 7.44 10.46
CA GLU A 125 9.86 7.99 10.29
C GLU A 125 10.00 8.79 8.98
N LYS A 126 9.40 8.32 7.89
CA LYS A 126 9.42 9.02 6.60
C LYS A 126 8.79 10.42 6.68
N THR A 127 7.64 10.53 7.32
CA THR A 127 6.95 11.83 7.50
C THR A 127 7.68 12.73 8.50
N ARG A 128 8.27 12.15 9.56
CA ARG A 128 9.08 12.91 10.53
C ARG A 128 10.39 13.43 9.93
N PHE A 129 10.99 12.65 9.03
CA PHE A 129 12.15 13.09 8.26
C PHE A 129 11.79 14.33 7.44
N LEU A 130 10.67 14.28 6.69
CA LEU A 130 10.19 15.42 5.91
C LEU A 130 9.94 16.68 6.77
N THR A 131 9.38 16.52 7.98
CA THR A 131 9.18 17.63 8.93
C THR A 131 10.47 18.37 9.28
N ARG A 132 11.59 17.65 9.41
CA ARG A 132 12.88 18.23 9.80
C ARG A 132 13.67 18.69 8.58
N ALA A 133 13.70 17.87 7.53
CA ALA A 133 14.46 18.12 6.32
C ALA A 133 13.94 19.35 5.56
N GLY A 134 12.62 19.52 5.43
CA GLY A 134 12.03 20.65 4.70
C GLY A 134 12.56 22.02 5.16
N PRO A 135 12.41 22.39 6.45
CA PRO A 135 12.92 23.64 6.99
C PRO A 135 14.46 23.74 6.94
N MET A 136 15.18 22.64 7.16
CA MET A 136 16.66 22.64 7.09
C MET A 136 17.17 22.98 5.69
N PHE A 137 16.64 22.35 4.65
CA PHE A 137 17.01 22.66 3.27
C PHE A 137 16.50 24.04 2.82
N GLY A 138 15.33 24.48 3.30
CA GLY A 138 14.85 25.84 3.07
C GLY A 138 15.74 26.92 3.69
N LEU A 139 16.29 26.67 4.88
CA LEU A 139 17.25 27.56 5.54
C LEU A 139 18.61 27.54 4.83
N MET A 140 19.13 26.38 4.42
CA MET A 140 20.33 26.34 3.57
C MET A 140 20.13 27.12 2.26
N GLY A 141 18.92 27.02 1.67
CA GLY A 141 18.54 27.76 0.47
C GLY A 141 18.53 29.28 0.64
N THR A 142 18.40 29.82 1.87
CA THR A 142 18.58 31.27 2.11
C THR A 142 20.03 31.66 2.36
N LEU A 143 20.77 30.85 3.10
CA LEU A 143 22.13 31.20 3.53
C LEU A 143 23.14 31.16 2.38
N ILE A 144 23.00 30.21 1.45
CA ILE A 144 23.94 30.06 0.33
C ILE A 144 23.90 31.25 -0.65
N PRO A 145 22.74 31.68 -1.18
CA PRO A 145 22.69 32.79 -2.13
C PRO A 145 22.91 34.17 -1.48
N MET A 146 22.86 34.26 -0.15
CA MET A 146 23.10 35.52 0.57
C MET A 146 24.53 36.03 0.39
N GLY A 147 25.52 35.15 0.26
CA GLY A 147 26.91 35.52 -0.02
C GLY A 147 27.07 36.28 -1.34
N PRO A 148 26.69 35.67 -2.49
CA PRO A 148 26.64 36.35 -3.78
C PRO A 148 25.81 37.65 -3.77
N ALA A 149 24.68 37.66 -3.05
CA ALA A 149 23.80 38.82 -2.96
C ALA A 149 24.48 40.03 -2.32
N LEU A 150 25.15 39.83 -1.17
CA LEU A 150 25.89 40.89 -0.48
C LEU A 150 27.09 41.37 -1.30
N MET A 151 27.74 40.46 -2.03
CA MET A 151 28.83 40.83 -2.95
C MET A 151 28.34 41.66 -4.15
N GLY A 152 27.15 41.37 -4.67
CA GLY A 152 26.48 42.17 -5.69
C GLY A 152 26.18 43.59 -5.19
N LEU A 153 25.69 43.71 -3.95
CA LEU A 153 25.43 45.01 -3.32
C LEU A 153 26.69 45.87 -3.21
N ILE A 154 27.83 45.30 -2.79
CA ILE A 154 29.12 46.02 -2.71
C ILE A 154 29.54 46.55 -4.09
N ARG A 155 29.15 45.88 -5.17
CA ARG A 155 29.43 46.28 -6.55
C ARG A 155 28.39 47.25 -7.15
N GLY A 156 27.34 47.59 -6.41
CA GLY A 156 26.24 48.44 -6.90
C GLY A 156 25.22 47.72 -7.80
N ASP A 157 25.27 46.38 -7.88
CA ASP A 157 24.36 45.58 -8.69
C ASP A 157 23.10 45.19 -7.89
N VAL A 158 22.09 46.06 -7.98
CA VAL A 158 20.81 45.89 -7.27
C VAL A 158 19.97 44.78 -7.90
N GLU A 159 20.15 44.48 -9.19
CA GLU A 159 19.39 43.44 -9.89
C GLU A 159 19.85 42.05 -9.44
N ALA A 160 21.16 41.81 -9.39
CA ALA A 160 21.71 40.57 -8.85
C ALA A 160 21.33 40.36 -7.38
N LEU A 161 21.30 41.43 -6.58
CA LEU A 161 20.83 41.38 -5.19
C LEU A 161 19.35 40.93 -5.13
N ALA A 162 18.47 41.55 -5.91
CA ALA A 162 17.05 41.24 -5.91
C ALA A 162 16.78 39.78 -6.33
N ASN A 163 17.41 39.31 -7.41
CA ASN A 163 17.22 37.94 -7.91
C ASN A 163 17.65 36.87 -6.88
N ASN A 164 18.80 37.07 -6.23
CA ASN A 164 19.26 36.15 -5.19
C ASN A 164 18.36 36.14 -3.95
N LEU A 165 17.79 37.29 -3.58
CA LEU A 165 16.84 37.39 -2.45
C LEU A 165 15.51 36.70 -2.74
N VAL A 166 14.97 36.83 -3.96
CA VAL A 166 13.74 36.12 -4.36
C VAL A 166 13.92 34.61 -4.25
N ILE A 167 15.04 34.09 -4.73
CA ILE A 167 15.38 32.67 -4.60
C ILE A 167 15.51 32.30 -3.13
N ALA A 168 16.29 33.07 -2.35
CA ALA A 168 16.50 32.85 -0.93
C ALA A 168 15.17 32.75 -0.17
N PHE A 169 14.34 33.80 -0.19
CA PHE A 169 13.09 33.80 0.55
C PHE A 169 12.11 32.74 0.05
N GLY A 170 12.04 32.51 -1.27
CA GLY A 170 11.22 31.46 -1.86
C GLY A 170 11.56 30.07 -1.31
N THR A 171 12.84 29.73 -1.18
CA THR A 171 13.26 28.42 -0.66
C THR A 171 12.85 28.20 0.79
N THR A 172 12.90 29.23 1.63
CA THR A 172 12.45 29.13 3.02
C THR A 172 10.94 28.95 3.13
N VAL A 173 10.15 29.72 2.37
CA VAL A 173 8.69 29.56 2.36
C VAL A 173 8.31 28.15 1.93
N VAL A 174 8.91 27.67 0.86
CA VAL A 174 8.65 26.32 0.31
C VAL A 174 9.13 25.22 1.26
N GLY A 175 10.29 25.38 1.89
CA GLY A 175 10.83 24.42 2.87
C GLY A 175 10.00 24.35 4.15
N LEU A 176 9.54 25.49 4.66
CA LEU A 176 8.62 25.55 5.79
C LEU A 176 7.28 24.90 5.45
N MET A 177 6.73 25.17 4.26
CA MET A 177 5.50 24.53 3.79
C MET A 177 5.62 23.01 3.79
N ALA A 178 6.70 22.47 3.20
CA ALA A 178 6.96 21.02 3.19
C ALA A 178 7.09 20.44 4.61
N GLY A 179 7.78 21.15 5.51
CA GLY A 179 7.93 20.76 6.91
C GLY A 179 6.62 20.73 7.68
N VAL A 180 5.79 21.77 7.54
CA VAL A 180 4.48 21.89 8.19
C VAL A 180 3.52 20.80 7.70
N THR A 181 3.47 20.54 6.39
CA THR A 181 2.66 19.44 5.84
C THR A 181 3.11 18.09 6.40
N GLY A 182 4.43 17.82 6.41
CA GLY A 182 4.96 16.58 6.99
C GLY A 182 4.63 16.43 8.48
N PHE A 183 4.70 17.52 9.24
CA PHE A 183 4.34 17.56 10.66
C PHE A 183 2.86 17.23 10.88
N MET A 184 1.97 17.89 10.14
CA MET A 184 0.53 17.70 10.24
C MET A 184 0.14 16.24 9.96
N VAL A 185 0.69 15.66 8.89
CA VAL A 185 0.48 14.24 8.55
C VAL A 185 1.03 13.33 9.65
N SER A 186 2.26 13.58 10.12
CA SER A 186 2.88 12.76 11.17
C SER A 186 2.11 12.80 12.48
N MET A 187 1.56 13.97 12.86
CA MET A 187 0.80 14.14 14.10
C MET A 187 -0.47 13.29 14.08
N VAL A 188 -1.26 13.38 13.02
CA VAL A 188 -2.53 12.65 12.92
C VAL A 188 -2.28 11.15 12.79
N ARG A 189 -1.36 10.75 11.90
CA ARG A 189 -1.04 9.34 11.64
C ARG A 189 -0.46 8.65 12.87
N SER A 190 0.34 9.35 13.68
CA SER A 190 0.86 8.82 14.95
C SER A 190 -0.26 8.47 15.93
N ARG A 191 -1.34 9.26 15.98
CA ARG A 191 -2.51 8.94 16.82
C ARG A 191 -3.26 7.71 16.30
N TRP A 192 -3.43 7.60 14.98
CA TRP A 192 -4.11 6.47 14.36
C TRP A 192 -3.35 5.17 14.51
N TYR A 193 -2.05 5.14 14.21
CA TYR A 193 -1.26 3.91 14.31
C TYR A 193 -1.15 3.41 15.75
N ARG A 194 -1.10 4.31 16.73
CA ARG A 194 -1.18 3.93 18.14
C ARG A 194 -2.51 3.26 18.48
N GLN A 195 -3.61 3.78 17.94
CA GLN A 195 -4.93 3.19 18.12
C GLN A 195 -5.04 1.84 17.41
N ASP A 196 -4.55 1.74 16.17
CA ASP A 196 -4.58 0.50 15.39
C ASP A 196 -3.73 -0.60 16.05
N MET A 197 -2.57 -0.24 16.61
CA MET A 197 -1.72 -1.15 17.38
C MET A 197 -2.44 -1.64 18.64
N SER A 198 -3.09 -0.74 19.38
CA SER A 198 -3.90 -1.11 20.54
C SER A 198 -5.05 -2.05 20.17
N ASP A 199 -5.73 -1.80 19.05
CA ASP A 199 -6.82 -2.62 18.57
C ASP A 199 -6.30 -4.03 18.15
N ILE A 200 -5.13 -4.12 17.51
CA ILE A 200 -4.46 -5.40 17.17
C ILE A 200 -4.10 -6.19 18.43
N GLN A 201 -3.48 -5.56 19.42
CA GLN A 201 -3.12 -6.19 20.70
C GLN A 201 -4.37 -6.70 21.43
N TYR A 202 -5.41 -5.87 21.51
CA TYR A 202 -6.67 -6.24 22.14
C TYR A 202 -7.33 -7.46 21.47
N ILE A 203 -7.44 -7.47 20.14
CA ILE A 203 -8.00 -8.63 19.42
C ILE A 203 -7.15 -9.88 19.65
N SER A 204 -5.82 -9.74 19.60
CA SER A 204 -4.91 -10.87 19.81
C SER A 204 -5.10 -11.46 21.21
N GLU A 205 -5.16 -10.62 22.23
CA GLU A 205 -5.42 -11.06 23.60
C GLU A 205 -6.78 -11.77 23.68
N VAL A 206 -7.86 -11.16 23.19
CA VAL A 206 -9.20 -11.77 23.20
C VAL A 206 -9.23 -13.12 22.47
N MET A 207 -8.46 -13.29 21.40
CA MET A 207 -8.39 -14.54 20.65
C MET A 207 -7.52 -15.63 21.30
N PHE A 208 -6.49 -15.25 22.06
CA PHE A 208 -5.43 -16.18 22.52
C PHE A 208 -5.22 -16.22 24.05
N SER A 209 -5.98 -15.48 24.87
CA SER A 209 -5.83 -15.34 26.33
C SER A 209 -5.74 -16.66 27.13
N ASP A 210 -6.26 -17.76 26.59
CA ASP A 210 -6.28 -19.05 27.27
C ASP A 210 -5.00 -19.89 27.07
N PHE A 211 -4.14 -19.58 26.08
CA PHE A 211 -2.84 -20.24 25.92
C PHE A 211 -1.77 -19.72 26.88
N THR A 212 -2.01 -18.57 27.51
CA THR A 212 -1.13 -17.97 28.52
C THR A 212 -1.46 -18.41 29.95
N SER A 213 -2.67 -18.93 30.19
CA SER A 213 -3.14 -19.32 31.53
C SER A 213 -2.69 -20.72 31.96
N GLU A 214 -2.35 -21.62 31.05
CA GLU A 214 -1.87 -22.98 31.39
C GLU A 214 -0.39 -23.02 31.85
N SER A 215 0.39 -21.95 31.65
CA SER A 215 1.82 -21.92 32.05
C SER A 215 2.05 -21.33 33.44
N GLY A 216 1.01 -20.91 34.16
CA GLY A 216 1.20 -19.98 35.27
C GLY A 216 0.19 -20.05 36.40
N MET A 217 -0.43 -21.20 36.71
CA MET A 217 -1.12 -21.35 38.00
C MET A 217 -1.47 -22.82 38.30
N ASP A 218 -0.50 -23.67 38.66
CA ASP A 218 -0.76 -24.95 39.32
C ASP A 218 0.43 -25.34 40.21
N ALA A 219 0.66 -24.53 41.24
CA ALA A 219 1.48 -24.90 42.37
C ALA A 219 0.85 -24.34 43.64
N SER A 220 -0.30 -24.89 44.03
CA SER A 220 -0.68 -25.14 45.43
C SER A 220 -2.16 -25.50 45.58
N LEU A 221 -2.37 -26.43 46.51
CA LEU A 221 -3.64 -26.84 47.14
C LEU A 221 -4.40 -27.99 46.46
N SER A 222 -3.89 -29.18 46.77
CA SER A 222 -4.66 -30.41 46.95
C SER A 222 -5.67 -30.30 48.11
N ASP A 223 -6.68 -31.16 48.00
CA ASP A 223 -7.61 -31.66 49.02
C ASP A 223 -8.92 -30.89 49.25
N LEU A 224 -10.03 -31.48 48.76
CA LEU A 224 -10.94 -32.30 49.59
C LEU A 224 -11.98 -33.04 48.67
N SER A 225 -11.95 -34.38 48.72
CA SER A 225 -13.08 -35.36 48.80
C SER A 225 -14.49 -34.91 48.35
N GLU A 226 -15.34 -35.65 47.61
CA GLU A 226 -15.52 -37.09 47.33
C GLU A 226 -16.65 -37.24 46.23
N PRO A 227 -17.08 -38.46 45.80
CA PRO A 227 -17.52 -38.77 44.43
C PRO A 227 -19.06 -38.75 44.22
N ALA A 228 -19.51 -38.74 42.95
CA ALA A 228 -20.55 -39.66 42.45
C ALA A 228 -21.06 -39.34 41.02
N SER A 229 -21.36 -40.44 40.32
CA SER A 229 -22.50 -40.63 39.40
C SER A 229 -22.31 -40.29 37.91
N TYR A 230 -22.00 -41.36 37.18
CA TYR A 230 -22.27 -41.55 35.76
C TYR A 230 -23.79 -41.53 35.53
N ALA A 231 -24.27 -40.57 34.74
CA ALA A 231 -25.56 -40.63 34.07
C ALA A 231 -25.45 -39.92 32.73
N THR A 232 -25.44 -40.69 31.65
CA THR A 232 -25.75 -40.24 30.30
C THR A 232 -27.23 -39.82 30.23
N PRO A 233 -27.56 -38.71 29.56
CA PRO A 233 -28.88 -38.57 28.95
C PRO A 233 -28.77 -38.28 27.45
N ASN A 234 -29.13 -39.30 26.68
CA ASN A 234 -30.00 -39.28 25.50
C ASN A 234 -29.89 -38.10 24.52
N ILE A 235 -29.26 -38.43 23.38
CA ILE A 235 -29.36 -37.76 22.09
C ILE A 235 -30.81 -37.87 21.56
N PRO A 236 -31.49 -36.78 21.20
CA PRO A 236 -32.61 -36.84 20.29
C PRO A 236 -32.06 -36.94 18.86
N SER A 237 -32.19 -38.12 18.27
CA SER A 237 -32.03 -38.38 16.85
C SER A 237 -33.13 -37.69 16.06
N ASN A 238 -32.85 -36.51 15.49
CA ASN A 238 -33.31 -36.04 14.18
C ASN A 238 -33.01 -34.55 14.03
N ILE A 239 -31.91 -34.24 13.34
CA ILE A 239 -31.76 -32.99 12.60
C ILE A 239 -31.40 -33.41 11.17
N PRO A 240 -32.13 -32.97 10.13
CA PRO A 240 -31.92 -33.43 8.77
C PRO A 240 -30.50 -33.10 8.32
N LEU A 241 -29.82 -34.06 7.67
CA LEU A 241 -28.70 -33.77 6.80
C LEU A 241 -29.18 -32.79 5.71
N SER A 242 -29.00 -31.49 5.93
CA SER A 242 -28.89 -30.56 4.82
C SER A 242 -27.47 -30.66 4.29
N SER A 243 -27.30 -31.53 3.29
CA SER A 243 -26.24 -31.45 2.31
C SER A 243 -26.20 -30.04 1.74
N ASP A 244 -25.33 -29.18 2.28
CA ASP A 244 -25.00 -27.91 1.64
C ASP A 244 -23.71 -28.10 0.83
N GLU A 245 -23.82 -28.96 -0.19
CA GLU A 245 -22.99 -28.91 -1.39
C GLU A 245 -23.29 -27.60 -2.13
N ARG A 246 -22.79 -26.45 -1.64
CA ARG A 246 -22.88 -25.19 -2.40
C ARG A 246 -21.98 -24.06 -1.88
N ASN A 247 -20.71 -24.36 -1.64
CA ASN A 247 -19.69 -23.30 -1.60
C ASN A 247 -18.51 -23.67 -2.50
N PRO A 248 -18.41 -23.12 -3.72
CA PRO A 248 -17.31 -23.45 -4.62
C PRO A 248 -16.01 -22.89 -4.05
N LYS A 249 -15.20 -23.76 -3.43
CA LYS A 249 -13.88 -23.41 -2.89
C LYS A 249 -13.02 -22.80 -4.01
N ILE A 250 -12.78 -21.49 -3.94
CA ILE A 250 -11.86 -20.78 -4.83
C ILE A 250 -10.45 -21.36 -4.60
N GLY A 251 -9.88 -22.00 -5.62
CA GLY A 251 -8.59 -22.69 -5.57
C GLY A 251 -7.38 -21.77 -5.71
N GLY A 252 -7.57 -20.51 -6.10
CA GLY A 252 -6.49 -19.55 -6.26
C GLY A 252 -6.93 -18.18 -6.74
N ILE A 253 -6.18 -17.13 -6.38
CA ILE A 253 -6.49 -15.75 -6.81
C ILE A 253 -5.23 -15.07 -7.31
N ILE A 254 -5.29 -14.53 -8.53
CA ILE A 254 -4.20 -13.78 -9.14
C ILE A 254 -4.67 -12.39 -9.52
N ARG A 255 -4.03 -11.37 -8.94
CA ARG A 255 -4.27 -9.97 -9.30
C ARG A 255 -3.39 -9.60 -10.48
N THR A 256 -4.02 -9.03 -11.49
CA THR A 256 -3.39 -8.63 -12.73
C THR A 256 -3.77 -7.20 -13.09
N VAL A 257 -2.88 -6.52 -13.81
CA VAL A 257 -3.12 -5.18 -14.34
C VAL A 257 -2.93 -5.24 -15.84
N ALA A 258 -3.97 -4.91 -16.59
CA ALA A 258 -3.89 -4.77 -18.05
C ALA A 258 -4.07 -3.32 -18.44
N MET A 259 -3.35 -2.90 -19.48
CA MET A 259 -3.48 -1.57 -20.05
C MET A 259 -4.24 -1.71 -21.36
N ARG A 260 -5.49 -1.26 -21.42
CA ARG A 260 -6.34 -1.34 -22.63
C ARG A 260 -6.85 0.04 -22.99
N LEU A 261 -6.68 0.44 -24.26
CA LEU A 261 -7.15 1.73 -24.80
C LEU A 261 -6.73 2.97 -23.98
N GLY A 262 -5.59 2.89 -23.29
CA GLY A 262 -5.10 3.95 -22.43
C GLY A 262 -5.70 4.00 -21.02
N GLU A 263 -6.54 3.06 -20.62
CA GLU A 263 -7.00 2.89 -19.23
C GLU A 263 -6.12 1.85 -18.52
N SER A 264 -5.74 2.12 -17.26
CA SER A 264 -5.18 1.06 -16.40
C SER A 264 -6.33 0.35 -15.70
N VAL A 265 -6.53 -0.91 -16.10
CA VAL A 265 -7.61 -1.74 -15.59
C VAL A 265 -7.02 -2.87 -14.75
N TYR A 266 -7.47 -2.95 -13.52
CA TYR A 266 -7.12 -4.00 -12.58
C TYR A 266 -8.13 -5.12 -12.71
N TYR A 267 -7.63 -6.33 -12.91
CA TYR A 267 -8.41 -7.56 -12.96
C TYR A 267 -7.99 -8.49 -11.85
N THR A 268 -8.95 -9.18 -11.25
CA THR A 268 -8.71 -10.30 -10.37
C THR A 268 -9.15 -11.58 -11.07
N LEU A 269 -8.21 -12.50 -11.20
CA LEU A 269 -8.43 -13.84 -11.73
C LEU A 269 -8.81 -14.74 -10.56
N PHE A 270 -10.03 -15.26 -10.58
CA PHE A 270 -10.54 -16.25 -9.64
C PHE A 270 -10.50 -17.63 -10.28
N PHE A 271 -9.67 -18.50 -9.73
CA PHE A 271 -9.60 -19.90 -10.14
C PHE A 271 -10.57 -20.69 -9.28
N THR A 272 -11.65 -21.19 -9.88
CA THR A 272 -12.59 -22.12 -9.22
C THR A 272 -12.28 -23.56 -9.65
N PRO A 273 -12.90 -24.60 -9.08
CA PRO A 273 -12.62 -25.99 -9.45
C PRO A 273 -12.99 -26.34 -10.91
N THR A 274 -13.90 -25.58 -11.52
CA THR A 274 -14.47 -25.90 -12.84
C THR A 274 -14.23 -24.82 -13.92
N ARG A 275 -13.90 -23.59 -13.52
CA ARG A 275 -13.82 -22.42 -14.41
C ARG A 275 -12.87 -21.33 -13.91
N LEU A 276 -12.37 -20.51 -14.85
CA LEU A 276 -11.61 -19.29 -14.59
C LEU A 276 -12.52 -18.07 -14.75
N ILE A 277 -12.58 -17.21 -13.73
CA ILE A 277 -13.35 -15.97 -13.78
C ILE A 277 -12.39 -14.78 -13.77
N VAL A 278 -12.52 -13.91 -14.77
CA VAL A 278 -11.77 -12.66 -14.89
C VAL A 278 -12.69 -11.52 -14.48
N ALA A 279 -12.48 -10.97 -13.29
CA ALA A 279 -13.32 -9.89 -12.74
C ALA A 279 -12.61 -8.54 -12.78
N LYS A 280 -13.27 -7.49 -13.29
CA LYS A 280 -12.77 -6.10 -13.25
C LYS A 280 -12.89 -5.53 -11.84
N THR A 281 -11.76 -5.24 -11.21
CA THR A 281 -11.70 -4.75 -9.82
C THR A 281 -11.47 -3.26 -9.69
N ALA A 282 -10.82 -2.62 -10.65
CA ALA A 282 -10.79 -1.16 -10.75
C ALA A 282 -10.49 -0.75 -12.18
N GLY A 283 -11.10 0.34 -12.62
CA GLY A 283 -10.73 1.04 -13.84
C GLY A 283 -10.58 2.52 -13.49
N SER A 284 -9.42 3.10 -13.80
CA SER A 284 -9.23 4.54 -13.61
C SER A 284 -8.54 5.09 -14.84
N LEU A 285 -9.27 5.92 -15.59
CA LEU A 285 -8.71 6.71 -16.69
C LEU A 285 -7.56 7.58 -16.19
N PHE A 286 -7.73 8.19 -15.00
CA PHE A 286 -6.72 9.06 -14.38
C PHE A 286 -5.50 8.29 -13.84
N ALA A 287 -5.54 6.96 -13.72
CA ALA A 287 -4.34 6.19 -13.35
C ALA A 287 -3.49 5.79 -14.57
N SER A 288 -3.78 6.36 -15.75
CA SER A 288 -3.03 6.08 -16.96
C SER A 288 -1.84 7.02 -17.13
N PRO A 289 -0.65 6.48 -17.42
CA PRO A 289 0.50 7.32 -17.76
C PRO A 289 0.30 8.08 -19.07
N LEU A 290 -0.57 7.62 -19.97
CA LEU A 290 -0.83 8.30 -21.25
C LEU A 290 -1.61 9.61 -21.09
N ILE A 291 -2.64 9.66 -20.23
CA ILE A 291 -3.39 10.91 -20.00
C ILE A 291 -2.47 11.96 -19.35
N PHE A 292 -1.60 11.54 -18.44
CA PHE A 292 -0.65 12.44 -17.80
C PHE A 292 0.47 12.87 -18.75
N MET A 293 0.97 11.98 -19.62
CA MET A 293 1.88 12.37 -20.69
C MET A 293 1.21 13.37 -21.64
N SER A 294 -0.07 13.16 -21.98
CA SER A 294 -0.84 14.12 -22.78
C SER A 294 -1.02 15.46 -22.06
N LEU A 295 -1.21 15.44 -20.73
CA LEU A 295 -1.31 16.65 -19.91
C LEU A 295 0.02 17.41 -19.89
N VAL A 296 1.15 16.72 -19.67
CA VAL A 296 2.50 17.31 -19.71
C VAL A 296 2.78 17.90 -21.09
N ILE A 297 2.53 17.14 -22.17
CA ILE A 297 2.69 17.62 -23.54
C ILE A 297 1.80 18.82 -23.82
N SER A 298 0.56 18.83 -23.31
CA SER A 298 -0.34 19.97 -23.47
C SER A 298 0.13 21.21 -22.71
N VAL A 299 0.70 21.05 -21.51
CA VAL A 299 1.28 22.15 -20.72
C VAL A 299 2.54 22.69 -21.42
N ASP A 300 3.42 21.81 -21.88
CA ASP A 300 4.63 22.16 -22.62
C ASP A 300 4.28 22.87 -23.94
N ALA A 301 3.28 22.37 -24.68
CA ALA A 301 2.80 22.98 -25.92
C ALA A 301 2.14 24.34 -25.67
N LEU A 302 1.37 24.49 -24.59
CA LEU A 302 0.79 25.77 -24.20
C LEU A 302 1.89 26.79 -23.83
N ALA A 303 2.95 26.34 -23.17
CA ALA A 303 4.10 27.19 -22.84
C ALA A 303 4.90 27.61 -24.09
N ILE A 304 5.05 26.72 -25.07
CA ILE A 304 5.65 27.04 -26.37
C ILE A 304 4.75 28.01 -27.16
N GLY A 305 3.43 27.81 -27.15
CA GLY A 305 2.47 28.72 -27.76
C GLY A 305 2.46 30.11 -27.11
N ALA A 306 2.54 30.17 -25.79
CA ALA A 306 2.61 31.43 -25.04
C ALA A 306 3.84 32.28 -25.44
N ARG A 307 4.97 31.63 -25.76
CA ARG A 307 6.16 32.34 -26.30
C ARG A 307 5.89 33.05 -27.63
N VAL A 308 4.98 32.54 -28.47
CA VAL A 308 4.61 33.18 -29.75
C VAL A 308 3.83 34.48 -29.51
N PHE A 309 3.15 34.60 -28.38
CA PHE A 309 2.43 35.81 -27.95
C PHE A 309 3.25 36.73 -27.05
N GLU A 310 4.59 36.61 -27.07
CA GLU A 310 5.53 37.32 -26.17
C GLU A 310 5.33 37.05 -24.67
N ILE A 311 4.50 36.07 -24.30
CA ILE A 311 4.34 35.62 -22.92
C ILE A 311 5.44 34.59 -22.63
N ALA A 312 6.58 35.07 -22.14
CA ALA A 312 7.69 34.21 -21.75
C ALA A 312 7.39 33.50 -20.43
N ILE A 313 6.86 32.26 -20.49
CA ILE A 313 6.77 31.40 -19.30
C ILE A 313 8.19 30.93 -18.94
N PRO A 314 8.70 31.25 -17.73
CA PRO A 314 10.01 30.79 -17.31
C PRO A 314 10.07 29.27 -17.19
N PHE A 315 11.19 28.67 -17.61
CA PHE A 315 11.40 27.21 -17.58
C PHE A 315 11.21 26.61 -16.17
N SER A 316 11.49 27.38 -15.11
CA SER A 316 11.30 26.98 -13.72
C SER A 316 9.84 26.65 -13.38
N TYR A 317 8.87 27.39 -13.91
CA TYR A 317 7.44 27.10 -13.70
C TYR A 317 7.02 25.82 -14.40
N LEU A 318 7.57 25.57 -15.59
CA LEU A 318 7.33 24.36 -16.36
C LEU A 318 7.79 23.10 -15.61
N VAL A 319 9.00 23.14 -15.05
CA VAL A 319 9.54 22.05 -14.22
C VAL A 319 8.68 21.81 -12.97
N LEU A 320 8.23 22.87 -12.31
CA LEU A 320 7.39 22.76 -11.11
C LEU A 320 6.01 22.15 -11.44
N ILE A 321 5.36 22.63 -12.50
CA ILE A 321 4.07 22.10 -12.95
C ILE A 321 4.21 20.62 -13.32
N ASN A 322 5.23 20.25 -14.09
CA ASN A 322 5.47 18.86 -14.48
C ASN A 322 5.81 17.97 -13.27
N SER A 323 6.52 18.48 -12.26
CA SER A 323 6.78 17.76 -11.00
C SER A 323 5.48 17.51 -10.21
N VAL A 324 4.60 18.51 -10.14
CA VAL A 324 3.28 18.38 -9.48
C VAL A 324 2.38 17.39 -10.23
N ILE A 325 2.37 17.44 -11.56
CA ILE A 325 1.63 16.49 -12.40
C ILE A 325 2.14 15.06 -12.17
N CYS A 326 3.46 14.85 -12.12
CA CYS A 326 4.05 13.56 -11.80
C CYS A 326 3.71 13.07 -10.39
N ALA A 327 3.74 13.96 -9.38
CA ALA A 327 3.32 13.62 -8.02
C ALA A 327 1.85 13.18 -7.98
N ALA A 328 0.98 13.90 -8.69
CA ALA A 328 -0.43 13.59 -8.80
C ALA A 328 -0.66 12.23 -9.48
N LEU A 329 0.05 11.92 -10.59
CA LEU A 329 0.00 10.60 -11.23
C LEU A 329 0.34 9.49 -10.22
N ILE A 330 1.46 9.63 -9.51
CA ILE A 330 1.92 8.62 -8.56
C ILE A 330 0.88 8.42 -7.46
N ALA A 331 0.30 9.51 -6.94
CA ALA A 331 -0.76 9.44 -5.95
C ALA A 331 -2.01 8.73 -6.49
N VAL A 332 -2.47 9.04 -7.71
CA VAL A 332 -3.64 8.41 -8.33
C VAL A 332 -3.42 6.92 -8.61
N ILE A 333 -2.22 6.54 -9.10
CA ILE A 333 -1.86 5.13 -9.31
C ILE A 333 -1.87 4.36 -7.98
N ARG A 334 -1.32 4.96 -6.91
CA ARG A 334 -1.31 4.35 -5.57
C ARG A 334 -2.74 4.14 -5.05
N VAL A 335 -3.59 5.15 -5.16
CA VAL A 335 -5.00 5.10 -4.76
C VAL A 335 -5.75 4.01 -5.54
N SER A 336 -5.59 3.99 -6.87
CA SER A 336 -6.28 3.03 -7.74
C SER A 336 -5.87 1.59 -7.44
N ARG A 337 -4.59 1.34 -7.16
CA ARG A 337 -4.10 0.00 -6.76
C ARG A 337 -4.71 -0.46 -5.43
N VAL A 338 -4.81 0.43 -4.43
CA VAL A 338 -5.41 0.09 -3.13
C VAL A 338 -6.91 -0.16 -3.27
N HIS A 339 -7.61 0.63 -4.09
CA HIS A 339 -9.02 0.42 -4.39
C HIS A 339 -9.27 -0.92 -5.08
N ALA A 340 -8.47 -1.26 -6.09
CA ALA A 340 -8.52 -2.56 -6.77
C ALA A 340 -8.33 -3.73 -5.78
N GLY A 341 -7.40 -3.58 -4.84
CA GLY A 341 -7.16 -4.57 -3.79
C GLY A 341 -8.40 -4.79 -2.91
N LYS A 342 -9.03 -3.72 -2.43
CA LYS A 342 -10.24 -3.82 -1.60
C LYS A 342 -11.44 -4.41 -2.36
N LYS A 343 -11.69 -3.98 -3.60
CA LYS A 343 -12.78 -4.56 -4.42
C LYS A 343 -12.50 -6.03 -4.72
N SER A 344 -11.23 -6.39 -4.94
CA SER A 344 -10.81 -7.79 -5.07
C SER A 344 -11.11 -8.60 -3.82
N ASP A 345 -10.92 -8.06 -2.62
CA ASP A 345 -11.20 -8.74 -1.35
C ASP A 345 -12.73 -8.88 -1.13
N GLN A 346 -13.51 -7.85 -1.47
CA GLN A 346 -14.98 -7.91 -1.42
C GLN A 346 -15.56 -8.99 -2.35
N LEU A 347 -15.04 -9.08 -3.58
CA LEU A 347 -15.46 -10.10 -4.54
C LEU A 347 -15.10 -11.53 -4.10
N MET A 348 -14.18 -11.73 -3.14
CA MET A 348 -13.87 -13.08 -2.63
C MET A 348 -15.03 -13.70 -1.84
N HIS A 349 -15.92 -12.87 -1.29
CA HIS A 349 -17.01 -13.32 -0.44
C HIS A 349 -18.33 -13.56 -1.22
N LEU A 350 -18.35 -13.26 -2.52
CA LEU A 350 -19.52 -13.42 -3.39
C LEU A 350 -19.48 -14.75 -4.14
N HIS A 351 -20.65 -15.28 -4.50
CA HIS A 351 -20.74 -16.52 -5.27
C HIS A 351 -20.17 -16.30 -6.70
N PRO A 352 -19.50 -17.28 -7.34
CA PRO A 352 -18.93 -17.14 -8.68
C PRO A 352 -19.90 -16.61 -9.75
N ASP A 353 -21.17 -16.99 -9.68
CA ASP A 353 -22.20 -16.50 -10.61
C ASP A 353 -22.60 -15.04 -10.34
N GLU A 354 -22.57 -14.61 -9.07
CA GLU A 354 -22.81 -13.21 -8.69
C GLU A 354 -21.62 -12.32 -9.11
N ILE A 355 -20.39 -12.84 -9.03
CA ILE A 355 -19.20 -12.16 -9.54
C ILE A 355 -19.37 -11.85 -11.03
N LEU A 356 -19.86 -12.79 -11.85
CA LEU A 356 -20.08 -12.57 -13.28
C LEU A 356 -21.14 -11.50 -13.55
N THR A 357 -22.19 -11.42 -12.74
CA THR A 357 -23.25 -10.39 -12.89
C THR A 357 -22.85 -9.00 -12.35
N SER A 358 -21.78 -8.92 -11.54
CA SER A 358 -21.39 -7.67 -10.86
C SER A 358 -20.84 -6.57 -11.78
N ASP A 359 -20.30 -6.93 -12.94
CA ASP A 359 -19.76 -5.99 -13.93
C ASP A 359 -19.84 -6.63 -15.33
N ALA A 360 -20.35 -5.88 -16.31
CA ALA A 360 -20.50 -6.34 -17.69
C ALA A 360 -19.15 -6.66 -18.37
N ALA A 361 -18.04 -6.18 -17.81
CA ALA A 361 -16.69 -6.50 -18.29
C ALA A 361 -16.15 -7.84 -17.76
N ASN A 362 -16.85 -8.49 -16.82
CA ASN A 362 -16.41 -9.76 -16.25
C ASN A 362 -16.58 -10.89 -17.27
N ARG A 363 -15.59 -11.78 -17.34
CA ARG A 363 -15.56 -12.87 -18.31
C ARG A 363 -15.35 -14.20 -17.63
N GLU A 364 -16.11 -15.19 -18.08
CA GLU A 364 -15.92 -16.59 -17.73
C GLU A 364 -15.13 -17.28 -18.84
N ILE A 365 -14.14 -18.10 -18.45
CA ILE A 365 -13.41 -18.98 -19.36
C ILE A 365 -13.47 -20.39 -18.75
N SER A 366 -14.09 -21.33 -19.46
CA SER A 366 -14.12 -22.72 -19.04
C SER A 366 -12.74 -23.36 -19.17
N TYR A 367 -12.33 -24.21 -18.23
CA TYR A 367 -11.04 -24.92 -18.33
C TYR A 367 -10.96 -25.85 -19.53
N GLN A 368 -12.11 -26.28 -20.07
CA GLN A 368 -12.14 -27.08 -21.29
C GLN A 368 -11.73 -26.27 -22.51
N ASP A 369 -11.82 -24.94 -22.46
CA ASP A 369 -11.48 -24.04 -23.57
C ASP A 369 -10.05 -23.53 -23.48
N ILE A 370 -9.36 -23.70 -22.34
CA ILE A 370 -7.98 -23.24 -22.14
C ILE A 370 -7.00 -24.28 -22.70
N VAL A 371 -6.33 -23.96 -23.80
CA VAL A 371 -5.32 -24.83 -24.42
C VAL A 371 -3.98 -24.69 -23.70
N CYS A 372 -3.51 -23.45 -23.53
CA CYS A 372 -2.28 -23.16 -22.80
C CYS A 372 -2.33 -21.77 -22.14
N ILE A 373 -1.52 -21.60 -21.10
CA ILE A 373 -1.28 -20.31 -20.45
C ILE A 373 0.19 -19.96 -20.68
N GLU A 374 0.44 -18.87 -21.40
CA GLU A 374 1.79 -18.33 -21.60
C GLU A 374 2.09 -17.29 -20.51
N VAL A 375 3.16 -17.52 -19.75
CA VAL A 375 3.67 -16.57 -18.76
C VAL A 375 5.00 -16.05 -19.23
N THR A 376 5.02 -14.84 -19.80
CA THR A 376 6.24 -14.22 -20.31
C THR A 376 6.93 -13.40 -19.22
N ARG A 377 8.22 -13.63 -19.00
CA ARG A 377 9.04 -12.75 -18.14
C ARG A 377 9.41 -11.48 -18.89
N ARG A 378 8.78 -10.35 -18.54
CA ARG A 378 9.28 -9.02 -18.92
C ARG A 378 10.21 -8.48 -17.84
N TRP A 379 11.10 -7.57 -18.22
CA TRP A 379 12.14 -6.97 -17.37
C TRP A 379 11.63 -6.42 -16.02
N TYR A 380 10.33 -6.10 -15.89
CA TYR A 380 9.74 -5.55 -14.67
C TYR A 380 8.50 -6.31 -14.12
N ASN A 381 7.74 -7.03 -14.95
CA ASN A 381 6.49 -7.73 -14.57
C ASN A 381 6.35 -9.06 -15.34
N ARG A 382 5.51 -9.99 -14.84
CA ARG A 382 5.14 -11.22 -15.58
C ARG A 382 3.82 -10.99 -16.31
N ALA A 383 3.83 -11.10 -17.63
CA ALA A 383 2.61 -10.98 -18.44
C ALA A 383 1.97 -12.36 -18.58
N VAL A 384 0.63 -12.43 -18.47
CA VAL A 384 -0.14 -13.67 -18.58
C VAL A 384 -1.07 -13.57 -19.78
N LYS A 385 -0.98 -14.55 -20.66
CA LYS A 385 -1.91 -14.71 -21.78
C LYS A 385 -2.48 -16.11 -21.76
N VAL A 386 -3.75 -16.24 -22.15
CA VAL A 386 -4.43 -17.53 -22.25
C VAL A 386 -4.80 -17.78 -23.69
N LEU A 387 -4.42 -18.94 -24.22
CA LEU A 387 -4.85 -19.43 -25.52
C LEU A 387 -6.12 -20.25 -25.36
N THR A 388 -7.16 -19.85 -26.09
CA THR A 388 -8.42 -20.58 -26.13
C THR A 388 -8.46 -21.60 -27.27
N LYS A 389 -9.35 -22.60 -27.21
CA LYS A 389 -9.57 -23.60 -28.27
C LYS A 389 -9.92 -23.01 -29.64
N ASN A 390 -10.41 -21.77 -29.68
CA ASN A 390 -10.72 -21.04 -30.90
C ASN A 390 -9.49 -20.32 -31.50
N ASP A 391 -8.28 -20.69 -31.07
CA ASP A 391 -6.99 -20.09 -31.46
C ASP A 391 -6.89 -18.57 -31.18
N GLN A 392 -7.68 -18.08 -30.22
CA GLN A 392 -7.65 -16.68 -29.78
C GLN A 392 -6.83 -16.53 -28.50
N TRP A 393 -5.87 -15.61 -28.55
CA TRP A 393 -5.09 -15.16 -27.39
C TRP A 393 -5.84 -14.09 -26.60
N ILE A 394 -6.16 -14.41 -25.34
CA ILE A 394 -6.76 -13.47 -24.39
C ILE A 394 -5.65 -12.94 -23.49
N ASP A 395 -5.37 -11.64 -23.59
CA ASP A 395 -4.45 -10.95 -22.67
C ASP A 395 -5.14 -10.73 -21.31
N LEU A 396 -4.59 -11.37 -20.27
CA LEU A 396 -5.02 -11.26 -18.88
C LEU A 396 -4.19 -10.22 -18.12
N GLY A 397 -3.21 -9.56 -18.76
CA GLY A 397 -2.41 -8.50 -18.15
C GLY A 397 -1.19 -8.98 -17.38
N CYS A 398 -0.61 -8.06 -16.62
CA CYS A 398 0.61 -8.27 -15.84
C CYS A 398 0.30 -8.64 -14.39
N ILE A 399 0.88 -9.71 -13.87
CA ILE A 399 0.74 -10.14 -12.46
C ILE A 399 1.32 -9.07 -11.52
N GLU A 400 0.61 -8.77 -10.44
CA GLU A 400 1.10 -7.88 -9.39
C GLU A 400 2.33 -8.45 -8.66
N ARG A 401 3.33 -7.58 -8.41
CA ARG A 401 4.61 -7.93 -7.80
C ARG A 401 4.52 -8.54 -6.38
N SER A 402 3.41 -8.32 -5.67
CA SER A 402 3.15 -8.88 -4.34
C SER A 402 2.88 -10.39 -4.36
N GLN A 403 2.54 -10.97 -5.51
CA GLN A 403 2.20 -12.39 -5.63
C GLN A 403 3.33 -13.20 -6.26
N LEU A 404 4.45 -13.34 -5.55
CA LEU A 404 5.58 -14.19 -5.98
C LEU A 404 5.19 -15.67 -6.18
N ASN A 405 4.17 -16.15 -5.46
CA ASN A 405 3.69 -17.54 -5.54
C ASN A 405 2.62 -17.79 -6.62
N SER A 406 2.35 -16.80 -7.48
CA SER A 406 1.32 -16.87 -8.53
C SER A 406 1.50 -18.06 -9.49
N ILE A 407 2.73 -18.43 -9.84
CA ILE A 407 3.00 -19.59 -10.71
C ILE A 407 2.65 -20.91 -10.01
N GLY A 408 2.90 -21.02 -8.70
CA GLY A 408 2.49 -22.20 -7.92
C GLY A 408 0.98 -22.38 -7.89
N ILE A 409 0.24 -21.27 -7.82
CA ILE A 409 -1.23 -21.28 -7.87
C ILE A 409 -1.75 -21.74 -9.24
N ILE A 410 -1.19 -21.23 -10.34
CA ILE A 410 -1.58 -21.66 -11.71
C ILE A 410 -1.24 -23.14 -11.90
N ASN A 411 -0.07 -23.59 -11.45
CA ASN A 411 0.36 -24.99 -11.63
C ASN A 411 -0.47 -25.96 -10.77
N ALA A 412 -0.92 -25.54 -9.60
CA ALA A 412 -1.80 -26.32 -8.73
C ALA A 412 -3.24 -26.44 -9.27
N THR A 413 -3.71 -25.46 -10.04
CA THR A 413 -5.06 -25.45 -10.62
C THR A 413 -5.13 -26.01 -12.05
N LEU A 414 -4.06 -25.86 -12.84
CA LEU A 414 -3.96 -26.34 -14.22
C LEU A 414 -2.61 -27.04 -14.45
N PRO A 415 -2.43 -28.28 -13.97
CA PRO A 415 -1.18 -29.01 -14.12
C PRO A 415 -0.87 -29.27 -15.60
N GLY A 416 0.35 -28.92 -16.04
CA GLY A 416 0.86 -29.26 -17.38
C GLY A 416 0.42 -28.36 -18.54
N ARG A 417 -0.32 -27.26 -18.30
CA ARG A 417 -0.75 -26.31 -19.34
C ARG A 417 -0.01 -24.96 -19.33
N ILE A 418 1.10 -24.86 -18.60
CA ILE A 418 1.90 -23.64 -18.47
C ILE A 418 3.07 -23.68 -19.44
N ILE A 419 3.23 -22.63 -20.24
CA ILE A 419 4.42 -22.39 -21.06
C ILE A 419 5.12 -21.15 -20.49
N GLU A 420 6.25 -21.33 -19.83
CA GLU A 420 7.12 -20.23 -19.40
C GLU A 420 8.05 -19.83 -20.54
N ARG A 421 8.11 -18.53 -20.86
CA ARG A 421 8.91 -18.00 -21.97
C ARG A 421 9.69 -16.75 -21.61
#